data_AF-A0A7C6F1S1-F1
#
_entry.id   AF-A0A7C6F1S1-F1
#
_cell.length_a   1.000
_cell.length_b   1.000
_cell.length_c   1.000
_cell.angle_alpha   90.00
_cell.angle_beta   90.00
_cell.angle_gamma   90.00
#
_symmetry.space_group_name_H-M   'P 1'
#
loop_
_entity.id
_entity.type
_entity.pdbx_description
1 polymer ?
#
loop_
_entity_poly.entity_id
_entity_poly.type
_entity_poly.pdbx_seq_one_letter_code
_entity_poly.pdbx_strand_id
1 'polypeptide(L)' 'MTPEQDKAPERSAEKLGVSIRPPGTCIPWAEKRQELGEIKGDEELVKRIWENIDALGYTYIWQVLLSF' A
#
# COMPACT_ATOMS: atom_id res chain seq x y z
N MET A 1 -30.88 -5.02 -34.37
CA MET A 1 -31.59 -5.03 -33.08
C MET A 1 -31.12 -6.24 -32.28
N THR A 2 -29.90 -6.15 -31.74
CA THR A 2 -29.49 -6.50 -30.37
C THR A 2 -28.02 -6.14 -30.22
N PRO A 3 -27.60 -5.72 -29.02
CA PRO A 3 -26.45 -4.85 -28.81
C PRO A 3 -25.17 -5.67 -28.81
N GLU A 4 -24.23 -5.25 -29.65
CA GLU A 4 -22.85 -5.71 -29.60
C GLU A 4 -22.26 -5.24 -28.28
N GLN A 5 -22.11 -6.20 -27.38
CA GLN A 5 -21.62 -6.08 -26.02
C GLN A 5 -20.40 -5.16 -25.97
N ASP A 6 -20.56 -4.10 -25.19
CA ASP A 6 -19.54 -3.17 -24.71
C ASP A 6 -18.44 -3.97 -24.00
N LYS A 7 -17.48 -4.47 -24.80
CA LYS A 7 -16.25 -5.07 -24.27
C LYS A 7 -15.36 -3.91 -23.82
N ALA A 8 -15.65 -3.43 -22.61
CA ALA A 8 -14.80 -2.50 -21.89
C ALA A 8 -13.34 -2.97 -21.99
N PRO A 9 -12.40 -2.10 -22.37
CA PRO A 9 -11.04 -2.51 -22.65
C PRO A 9 -10.36 -2.93 -21.34
N GLU A 10 -10.11 -4.24 -21.21
CA GLU A 10 -9.28 -4.91 -20.21
C GLU A 10 -7.80 -4.45 -20.18
N ARG A 11 -7.49 -3.25 -20.69
CA ARG A 11 -6.13 -2.86 -21.03
C ARG A 11 -5.88 -1.40 -20.72
N SER A 12 -5.73 -1.06 -19.43
CA SER A 12 -5.14 0.24 -19.01
C SER A 12 -4.69 0.32 -17.54
N ALA A 13 -5.11 -0.60 -16.66
CA ALA A 13 -4.71 -0.55 -15.24
C ALA A 13 -3.26 -0.98 -14.95
N GLU A 14 -2.59 -1.66 -15.88
CA GLU A 14 -1.21 -2.15 -15.69
C GLU A 14 -0.12 -1.06 -15.73
N LYS A 15 -0.44 0.20 -16.06
CA LYS A 15 0.54 1.29 -16.18
C LYS A 15 0.40 2.43 -15.18
N LEU A 16 -0.55 2.36 -14.26
CA LEU A 16 -0.59 3.24 -13.11
C LEU A 16 -0.14 2.38 -11.93
N GLY A 17 0.98 2.73 -11.30
CA GLY A 17 1.57 2.02 -10.15
C GLY A 17 0.70 2.09 -8.89
N VAL A 18 -0.61 1.93 -9.02
CA VAL A 18 -1.58 1.80 -7.94
C VAL A 18 -1.65 0.33 -7.60
N SER A 19 -0.62 -0.13 -6.87
CA SER A 19 -0.81 -1.23 -5.93
C SER A 19 -1.94 -0.80 -5.00
N ILE A 20 -3.04 -1.56 -4.92
CA ILE A 20 -4.09 -1.30 -3.93
C ILE A 20 -3.47 -1.57 -2.56
N ARG A 21 -2.88 -0.53 -1.96
CA ARG A 21 -2.29 -0.61 -0.63
C ARG A 21 -3.39 -0.79 0.41
N PRO A 22 -3.18 -1.61 1.45
CA PRO A 22 -4.13 -1.73 2.54
C PRO A 22 -4.45 -0.35 3.14
N PRO A 23 -5.72 -0.10 3.52
CA PRO A 23 -6.07 1.14 4.20
C PRO A 23 -5.32 1.24 5.53
N GLY A 24 -4.86 2.44 5.88
CA GLY A 24 -4.10 2.66 7.13
C GLY A 24 -2.60 2.42 7.01
N THR A 25 -2.09 2.10 5.82
CA THR A 25 -0.66 1.83 5.59
C THR A 25 -0.08 2.75 4.52
N CYS A 26 1.16 3.20 4.73
CA CYS A 26 1.93 3.92 3.72
C CYS A 26 2.80 2.94 2.93
N ILE A 27 3.54 2.06 3.60
CA ILE A 27 4.45 1.09 3.01
C ILE A 27 4.20 -0.29 3.67
N PRO A 28 3.56 -1.23 2.95
CA PRO A 28 3.29 -2.56 3.47
C PRO A 28 4.57 -3.30 3.89
N TRP A 29 4.48 -4.16 4.91
CA TRP A 29 5.61 -4.99 5.36
C TRP A 29 6.25 -5.79 4.23
N ALA A 30 5.46 -6.30 3.27
CA ALA A 30 5.97 -7.04 2.12
C ALA A 30 6.92 -6.21 1.23
N GLU A 31 6.67 -4.92 1.07
CA GLU A 31 7.56 -3.98 0.36
C GLU A 31 8.77 -3.65 1.22
N LYS A 32 8.56 -3.35 2.51
CA LYS A 32 9.65 -2.97 3.42
C LYS A 32 10.63 -4.11 3.68
N ARG A 33 10.15 -5.35 3.74
CA ARG A 33 10.97 -6.55 3.95
C ARG A 33 11.98 -6.76 2.84
N GLN A 34 11.58 -6.47 1.60
CA GLN A 34 12.46 -6.54 0.42
C GLN A 34 13.56 -5.47 0.48
N GLU A 35 13.24 -4.28 0.99
CA GLU A 35 14.22 -3.20 1.18
C GLU A 35 15.21 -3.48 2.32
N LEU A 36 14.74 -4.06 3.43
CA LEU A 36 15.56 -4.31 4.63
C LEU A 36 16.60 -5.43 4.47
N GLY A 37 16.48 -6.30 3.45
CA GLY A 37 17.46 -7.37 3.21
C GLY A 37 17.43 -8.45 4.30
N GLU A 38 18.58 -8.88 4.83
CA GLU A 38 18.63 -9.90 5.89
C GLU A 38 18.44 -9.29 7.28
N ILE A 39 17.43 -9.75 8.04
CA ILE A 39 17.20 -9.30 9.43
C ILE A 39 17.95 -10.23 10.37
N LYS A 40 18.97 -9.70 11.05
CA LYS A 40 19.74 -10.41 12.08
C LYS A 40 19.02 -10.28 13.43
N GLY A 41 17.94 -11.01 13.63
CA GLY A 41 17.15 -10.96 14.87
C GLY A 41 15.72 -11.47 14.72
N ASP A 42 14.85 -11.06 15.64
CA ASP A 42 13.43 -11.38 15.61
C ASP A 42 12.71 -10.55 14.54
N GLU A 43 12.37 -11.18 13.43
CA GLU A 43 11.65 -10.55 12.31
C GLU A 43 10.24 -10.10 12.70
N GLU A 44 9.56 -10.84 13.58
CA GLU A 44 8.18 -10.53 13.98
C GLU A 44 8.15 -9.25 14.82
N LEU A 45 9.15 -9.05 15.67
CA LEU A 45 9.30 -7.79 16.41
C LEU A 45 9.49 -6.61 15.46
N VAL A 46 10.36 -6.74 14.46
CA VAL A 46 10.62 -5.67 13.49
C VAL A 46 9.36 -5.35 12.69
N LYS A 47 8.65 -6.39 12.23
CA LYS A 47 7.38 -6.25 11.53
C LYS A 47 6.35 -5.48 12.37
N ARG A 48 6.14 -5.90 13.62
CA ARG A 48 5.16 -5.27 14.51
C ARG A 48 5.48 -3.79 14.75
N ILE A 49 6.75 -3.46 14.97
CA ILE A 49 7.17 -2.08 15.18
C ILE A 49 7.00 -1.27 13.89
N TRP A 50 7.35 -1.84 12.74
CA TRP A 50 7.16 -1.19 11.45
C TRP A 50 5.70 -0.86 11.18
N GLU A 51 4.80 -1.85 11.27
CA GLU A 51 3.37 -1.67 11.01
C GLU A 51 2.75 -0.61 11.93
N ASN A 52 3.16 -0.57 13.21
CA ASN A 52 2.72 0.47 14.15
C ASN A 52 3.18 1.88 13.73
N ILE A 53 4.45 2.04 13.34
CA ILE A 53 5.00 3.34 12.92
C ILE A 53 4.37 3.78 11.60
N ASP A 54 4.19 2.85 10.67
CA ASP A 54 3.58 3.10 9.37
C ASP A 54 2.13 3.60 9.50
N ALA A 55 1.34 2.98 10.38
CA ALA A 55 -0.02 3.42 10.69
C ALA A 55 -0.08 4.82 11.31
N LEU A 56 0.88 5.15 12.20
CA LEU A 56 1.02 6.49 12.76
C LEU A 56 1.41 7.51 11.68
N GLY A 57 2.33 7.15 10.79
CA GLY A 57 2.74 7.98 9.66
C GLY A 57 1.58 8.25 8.70
N TYR A 58 0.80 7.23 8.36
CA TYR A 58 -0.42 7.37 7.57
C TYR A 58 -1.38 8.38 8.21
N THR A 59 -1.65 8.21 9.50
CA THR A 59 -2.55 9.10 10.25
C THR A 59 -2.03 10.54 10.27
N TYR A 60 -0.74 10.75 10.51
CA TYR A 60 -0.12 12.07 10.52
C TYR A 60 -0.29 12.80 9.18
N ILE A 61 -0.05 12.11 8.06
CA ILE A 61 -0.24 12.67 6.71
C ILE A 61 -1.68 13.18 6.55
N TRP A 62 -2.66 12.37 6.93
CA TRP A 62 -4.07 12.78 6.84
C TRP A 62 -4.43 13.93 7.78
N GLN A 63 -3.91 13.95 9.01
CA GLN A 63 -4.14 15.07 9.92
C GLN A 63 -3.59 16.37 9.34
N VAL A 64 -2.39 16.35 8.76
CA VAL A 64 -1.80 17.53 8.10
C VAL A 64 -2.61 17.96 6.88
N LEU A 65 -3.18 17.01 6.12
CA LEU A 65 -3.99 17.27 4.93
C LEU A 65 -5.45 17.66 5.20
N LEU A 66 -5.97 17.49 6.40
CA LEU A 66 -7.39 17.75 6.71
C LEU A 66 -7.60 18.82 7.78
N SER A 67 -6.55 19.22 8.50
CA SER A 67 -6.66 20.14 9.65
C SER A 67 -6.38 21.60 9.30
N PHE A 68 -6.72 22.05 8.10
CA PHE A 68 -6.58 23.44 7.66
C PHE A 68 -7.92 24.10 7.29
#